data_AF-A0A8J8GIV7-F1
#
_entry.id   AF-A0A8J8GIV7-F1
#
_cell.length_a   1.000
_cell.length_b   1.000
_cell.length_c   1.000
_cell.angle_alpha   90.00
_cell.angle_beta   90.00
_cell.angle_gamma   90.00
#
_symmetry.space_group_name_H-M   'P 1'
#
loop_
_entity.id
_entity.type
_entity.pdbx_description
1 polymer ?
#
loop_
_entity_poly.entity_id
_entity_poly.type
_entity_poly.pdbx_seq_one_letter_code
_entity_poly.pdbx_strand_id
1 'polypeptide(L)'
;MVDVLSLDPLVVGVILAMTVVTVVAKVGGTWLVRHVEVSERLQAGLDVLPGAIVIAVLGPELAAGGPAEWGAAALVLAVMWRTESIILALVTGVIAVVSLRTLL
;
A
#
# COMPACT_ATOMS: atom_id res chain seq x y z
N MET A 1 -24.71 4.68 -28.27
CA MET A 1 -23.64 5.19 -27.38
C MET A 1 -24.08 4.84 -25.98
N VAL A 2 -23.40 3.90 -25.31
CA VAL A 2 -23.74 3.52 -23.94
C VAL A 2 -23.51 4.75 -23.06
N ASP A 3 -24.49 5.16 -22.25
CA ASP A 3 -24.37 6.29 -21.34
C ASP A 3 -23.20 6.06 -20.37
N VAL A 4 -22.03 6.59 -20.72
CA VAL A 4 -20.74 6.45 -20.01
C VAL A 4 -20.81 7.00 -18.58
N LEU A 5 -21.88 7.73 -18.25
CA LEU A 5 -22.16 8.34 -16.94
C LEU A 5 -23.39 7.74 -16.24
N SER A 6 -23.89 6.59 -16.65
CA SER A 6 -24.97 5.92 -15.91
C SER A 6 -24.46 5.40 -14.56
N LEU A 7 -25.08 5.85 -13.47
CA LEU A 7 -24.78 5.36 -12.12
C LEU A 7 -25.68 4.16 -11.83
N ASP A 8 -25.13 2.96 -11.93
CA ASP A 8 -25.82 1.75 -11.48
C ASP A 8 -26.06 1.85 -9.96
N PRO A 9 -27.32 1.85 -9.49
CA PRO A 9 -27.65 1.95 -8.07
C PRO A 9 -26.97 0.87 -7.21
N LEU A 10 -26.74 -0.33 -7.77
CA LEU A 10 -26.07 -1.41 -7.06
C LEU A 10 -24.59 -1.09 -6.87
N VAL A 11 -23.90 -0.62 -7.92
CA VAL A 11 -22.48 -0.23 -7.84
C VAL A 11 -22.30 0.91 -6.85
N VAL A 12 -23.16 1.93 -6.91
CA VAL A 12 -23.13 3.03 -5.95
C VAL A 12 -23.35 2.52 -4.52
N GLY A 13 -24.33 1.64 -4.31
CA GLY A 13 -24.57 1.02 -3.01
C GLY A 13 -23.36 0.25 -2.47
N VAL A 14 -22.66 -0.50 -3.32
CA VAL A 14 -21.44 -1.23 -2.95
C VAL A 14 -20.32 -0.26 -2.57
N ILE A 15 -20.07 0.79 -3.36
CA ILE A 15 -19.03 1.79 -3.07
C ILE A 15 -19.32 2.50 -1.74
N LEU A 16 -20.58 2.84 -1.47
CA LEU A 16 -20.99 3.44 -0.19
C LEU A 16 -20.76 2.48 0.97
N ALA A 17 -21.10 1.20 0.82
CA ALA A 17 -20.83 0.19 1.84
C ALA A 17 -19.33 0.04 2.12
N MET A 18 -18.49 -0.04 1.08
CA MET A 18 -17.02 -0.08 1.20
C MET A 18 -16.48 1.17 1.91
N THR A 19 -17.06 2.34 1.61
CA THR A 19 -16.70 3.61 2.25
C THR A 19 -17.01 3.57 3.74
N VAL A 20 -18.21 3.11 4.13
CA VAL A 20 -18.59 2.96 5.55
C VAL A 20 -17.63 2.04 6.27
N VAL A 21 -17.35 0.85 5.71
CA VAL A 21 -16.41 -0.10 6.32
C VAL A 21 -15.01 0.51 6.47
N THR A 22 -14.53 1.23 5.45
CA THR A 22 -13.21 1.89 5.49
C THR A 22 -13.14 2.95 6.58
N VAL A 23 -14.18 3.79 6.70
CA VAL A 23 -14.24 4.84 7.73
C VAL A 23 -14.30 4.22 9.11
N VAL A 24 -15.13 3.18 9.31
CA VAL A 24 -15.23 2.46 10.58
C VAL A 24 -13.89 1.84 10.96
N ALA A 25 -13.19 1.19 10.04
CA ALA A 25 -11.88 0.60 10.33
C ALA A 25 -10.82 1.65 10.70
N LYS A 26 -10.74 2.75 9.94
CA LYS A 26 -9.74 3.81 10.17
C LYS A 26 -10.02 4.60 11.45
N VAL A 27 -11.23 5.12 11.60
CA VAL A 27 -11.61 5.95 12.74
C VAL A 27 -11.79 5.09 14.00
N GLY A 28 -12.41 3.92 13.86
CA GLY A 28 -12.66 2.99 14.95
C GLY A 28 -11.36 2.46 15.55
N GLY A 29 -10.34 2.17 14.75
CA GLY A 29 -9.02 1.77 15.25
C GLY A 29 -8.38 2.85 16.13
N THR A 30 -8.32 4.09 15.64
CA THR A 30 -7.77 5.21 16.44
C THR A 30 -8.62 5.54 17.66
N TRP A 31 -9.94 5.42 17.57
CA TRP A 31 -10.85 5.60 18.70
C TRP A 31 -10.64 4.51 19.75
N LEU A 32 -10.52 3.25 19.35
CA LEU A 32 -10.36 2.11 20.27
C LEU A 32 -9.06 2.22 21.05
N VAL A 33 -7.93 2.52 20.39
CA VAL A 33 -6.62 2.68 21.03
C VAL A 33 -6.63 3.80 22.10
N ARG A 34 -7.46 4.83 21.93
CA ARG A 34 -7.63 5.91 22.93
C ARG A 34 -8.41 5.48 24.18
N HIS A 35 -9.21 4.42 24.10
CA HIS A 35 -10.10 3.99 25.19
C HIS A 35 -9.62 2.73 25.91
N VAL A 36 -8.54 2.09 25.45
CA VAL A 36 -7.96 0.89 26.07
C VAL A 36 -6.59 1.20 26.66
N GLU A 37 -6.27 0.61 27.82
CA GLU A 37 -4.93 0.66 28.38
C GLU A 37 -3.98 -0.21 27.55
N VAL A 38 -3.05 0.43 26.83
CA VAL A 38 -2.07 -0.27 25.99
C VAL A 38 -0.89 -0.71 26.86
N SER A 39 -0.73 -2.02 27.06
CA SER A 39 0.47 -2.57 27.73
C SER A 39 1.75 -2.30 26.92
N GLU A 40 2.90 -2.24 27.59
CA GLU A 40 4.21 -2.01 26.94
C GLU A 40 4.47 -2.98 25.77
N ARG A 41 4.08 -4.25 25.91
CA ARG A 41 4.24 -5.27 24.85
C ARG A 41 3.36 -4.99 23.64
N LEU A 42 2.12 -4.54 23.88
CA LEU A 42 1.20 -4.21 22.79
C LEU A 42 1.66 -2.94 22.06
N GLN A 43 2.13 -1.92 22.79
CA GLN A 43 2.69 -0.71 22.19
C GLN A 43 3.88 -1.04 21.28
N ALA A 44 4.83 -1.85 21.76
CA ALA A 44 5.97 -2.28 20.96
C ALA A 44 5.55 -3.03 19.69
N GLY A 45 4.49 -3.84 19.76
CA GLY A 45 3.92 -4.51 18.59
C GLY A 45 3.31 -3.52 17.59
N LEU A 46 2.54 -2.53 18.07
CA LEU A 46 1.92 -1.50 17.24
C LEU A 46 2.95 -0.60 16.54
N ASP A 47 4.07 -0.29 17.20
CA ASP A 47 5.12 0.57 16.65
C ASP A 47 5.84 -0.08 15.44
N VAL A 48 5.97 -1.41 15.44
CA VAL A 48 6.62 -2.16 14.34
C VAL A 48 5.62 -2.55 13.24
N LEU A 49 4.32 -2.54 13.54
CA LEU A 49 3.25 -3.00 12.64
C LEU A 49 3.28 -2.36 11.24
N PRO A 50 3.50 -1.04 11.06
CA PRO A 50 3.51 -0.43 9.72
C PRO A 50 4.58 -1.05 8.81
N GLY A 51 5.81 -1.20 9.32
CA GLY A 51 6.90 -1.82 8.57
C GLY A 51 6.66 -3.31 8.32
N ALA A 52 6.14 -4.02 9.32
CA ALA A 52 5.83 -5.45 9.19
C ALA A 52 4.78 -5.72 8.11
N ILE A 53 3.72 -4.91 8.02
CA ILE A 53 2.68 -5.06 6.98
C ILE A 53 3.26 -4.82 5.59
N VAL A 54 4.12 -3.81 5.42
CA VAL A 54 4.78 -3.54 4.14
C VAL A 54 5.60 -4.75 3.70
N ILE A 55 6.41 -5.34 4.58
CA ILE A 55 7.22 -6.52 4.26
C ILE A 55 6.35 -7.76 4.03
N ALA A 56 5.27 -7.93 4.78
CA ALA A 56 4.35 -9.07 4.61
C ALA A 56 3.65 -9.05 3.24
N VAL A 57 3.37 -7.86 2.69
CA VAL A 57 2.75 -7.70 1.36
C VAL A 57 3.80 -7.73 0.25
N LEU A 58 4.88 -6.96 0.40
CA LEU A 58 5.88 -6.79 -0.66
C LEU A 58 6.86 -7.98 -0.74
N GLY A 59 7.15 -8.61 0.40
CA GLY A 59 8.12 -9.70 0.51
C GLY A 59 7.80 -10.88 -0.41
N PRO A 60 6.57 -11.44 -0.38
CA PRO A 60 6.16 -12.52 -1.28
C PRO A 60 6.25 -12.13 -2.76
N GLU A 61 5.81 -10.93 -3.12
CA GLU A 61 5.84 -10.43 -4.51
C GLU A 61 7.28 -10.28 -5.03
N LEU A 62 8.21 -9.78 -4.20
CA LEU A 62 9.62 -9.70 -4.57
C LEU A 62 10.29 -11.09 -4.59
N ALA A 63 9.95 -11.96 -3.64
CA ALA A 63 10.49 -13.32 -3.57
C ALA A 63 10.06 -14.18 -4.77
N ALA A 64 8.83 -14.00 -5.26
CA ALA A 64 8.33 -14.64 -6.47
C ALA A 64 8.75 -13.92 -7.77
N GLY A 65 9.29 -12.70 -7.66
CA GLY A 65 9.74 -11.88 -8.78
C GLY A 65 11.06 -12.33 -9.40
N GLY A 66 11.30 -11.90 -10.63
CA GLY A 66 12.52 -12.16 -11.40
C GLY A 66 13.52 -10.99 -11.37
N PRO A 67 14.61 -11.05 -12.17
CA PRO A 67 15.66 -10.03 -12.17
C PRO A 67 15.14 -8.61 -12.42
N ALA A 68 14.04 -8.46 -13.17
CA ALA A 68 13.40 -7.18 -13.42
C ALA A 68 12.80 -6.56 -12.14
N GLU A 69 12.08 -7.36 -11.34
CA GLU A 69 11.48 -6.93 -10.08
C GLU A 69 12.55 -6.55 -9.05
N TRP A 70 13.60 -7.36 -8.92
CA TRP A 70 14.72 -7.08 -8.02
C TRP A 70 15.50 -5.83 -8.45
N GLY A 71 15.74 -5.65 -9.76
CA GLY A 71 16.37 -4.45 -10.31
C GLY A 71 15.54 -3.19 -10.07
N ALA A 72 14.22 -3.26 -10.28
CA ALA A 72 13.32 -2.15 -9.99
C ALA A 72 13.29 -1.80 -8.50
N ALA A 73 13.24 -2.80 -7.62
CA ALA A 73 13.32 -2.59 -6.17
C ALA A 73 14.62 -1.89 -5.75
N ALA A 74 15.77 -2.30 -6.32
CA ALA A 74 17.05 -1.65 -6.06
C ALA A 74 17.06 -0.17 -6.49
N LEU A 75 16.47 0.15 -7.64
CA LEU A 75 16.34 1.53 -8.13
C LEU A 75 15.43 2.38 -7.23
N VAL A 76 14.29 1.83 -6.79
CA VAL A 76 13.39 2.49 -5.83
C VAL A 76 14.14 2.81 -4.53
N LEU A 77 14.89 1.85 -3.99
CA LEU A 77 15.69 2.04 -2.78
C LEU A 77 16.76 3.12 -2.97
N ALA A 78 17.46 3.11 -4.11
CA ALA A 78 18.48 4.11 -4.42
C ALA A 78 17.89 5.53 -4.51
N VAL A 79 16.75 5.68 -5.19
CA VAL A 79 16.07 6.99 -5.32
C VAL A 79 15.53 7.47 -3.97
N MET A 80 14.88 6.58 -3.21
CA MET A 80 14.36 6.93 -1.89
C MET A 80 15.47 7.34 -0.94
N TRP A 81 16.59 6.61 -0.92
CA TRP A 81 17.73 6.95 -0.05
C TRP A 81 18.40 8.27 -0.45
N ARG A 82 18.41 8.60 -1.74
CA ARG A 82 19.08 9.83 -2.23
C ARG A 82 18.21 11.08 -2.11
N THR A 83 16.90 10.93 -2.28
CA THR A 83 15.97 12.07 -2.44
C THR A 83 14.98 12.22 -1.30
N GLU A 84 14.80 11.17 -0.48
CA GLU A 84 13.77 11.07 0.57
C GLU A 84 12.34 11.36 0.05
N SER A 85 12.15 11.34 -1.27
CA SER A 85 10.89 11.67 -1.93
C SER A 85 10.14 10.41 -2.35
N ILE A 86 9.02 10.17 -1.68
CA ILE A 86 8.13 9.04 -1.95
C ILE A 86 7.59 9.10 -3.39
N ILE A 87 7.28 10.30 -3.90
CA ILE A 87 6.74 10.47 -5.25
C ILE A 87 7.79 10.06 -6.29
N LEU A 88 9.04 10.52 -6.13
CA LEU A 88 10.12 10.15 -7.05
C LEU A 88 10.39 8.64 -7.01
N ALA A 89 10.46 8.06 -5.81
CA ALA A 89 10.65 6.63 -5.64
C ALA A 89 9.54 5.80 -6.32
N LEU A 90 8.27 6.23 -6.17
CA LEU A 90 7.12 5.58 -6.81
C LEU A 90 7.19 5.66 -8.33
N VAL A 91 7.43 6.85 -8.88
CA VAL A 91 7.54 7.05 -10.34
C VAL A 91 8.70 6.21 -10.89
N THR A 92 9.85 6.20 -10.23
CA THR A 92 10.99 5.36 -10.60
C THR A 92 10.62 3.88 -10.58
N GLY A 93 9.92 3.40 -9.55
CA GLY A 93 9.53 1.98 -9.46
C GLY A 93 8.64 1.53 -10.60
N VAL A 94 7.61 2.32 -10.93
CA VAL A 94 6.70 2.03 -12.06
C VAL A 94 7.48 2.00 -13.37
N ILE A 95 8.28 3.03 -13.65
CA ILE A 95 9.06 3.11 -14.89
C ILE A 95 10.08 1.97 -14.97
N ALA A 96 10.80 1.71 -13.88
CA ALA A 96 11.84 0.69 -13.82
C ALA A 96 11.28 -0.71 -14.05
N VAL A 97 10.20 -1.10 -13.35
CA VAL A 97 9.65 -2.46 -13.47
C VAL A 97 9.09 -2.72 -14.86
N VAL A 98 8.40 -1.74 -15.44
CA VAL A 98 7.86 -1.85 -16.81
C VAL A 98 9.00 -1.96 -17.82
N SER A 99 10.01 -1.08 -17.73
CA SER A 99 11.13 -1.08 -18.66
C SER A 99 11.97 -2.35 -18.55
N LEU A 100 12.31 -2.77 -17.33
CA LEU A 100 13.12 -3.97 -17.10
C LEU A 100 12.39 -5.23 -17.56
N ARG A 101 11.08 -5.34 -17.31
CA ARG A 101 10.28 -6.49 -17.77
C ARG A 101 10.16 -6.55 -19.30
N THR A 102 10.28 -5.42 -20.00
CA THR A 102 10.32 -5.42 -21.47
C THR A 102 11.69 -5.77 -22.05
N LEU A 103 12.76 -5.66 -21.26
CA LEU A 103 14.14 -5.83 -21.71
C LEU A 103 14.76 -7.19 -21.31
N LEU A 104 14.24 -7.81 -20.25
CA LEU A 104 14.70 -9.08 -19.66
C LEU A 104 13.63 -10.17 -19.82
#